data_AF-A0AA48GQ73-F1
#
_entry.id   AF-A0AA48GQ73-F1
#
_cell.length_a   1.000
_cell.length_b   1.000
_cell.length_c   1.000
_cell.angle_alpha   90.00
_cell.angle_beta   90.00
_cell.angle_gamma   90.00
#
_symmetry.space_group_name_H-M   'P 1'
#
loop_
_entity.id
_entity.type
_entity.pdbx_description
1 polymer ?
#
loop_
_entity_poly.entity_id
_entity_poly.type
_entity_poly.pdbx_seq_one_letter_code
_entity_poly.pdbx_strand_id
1 'polypeptide(L)'
;MSLRSVLVKVLAAVAMAFATLSPAQAQAPAAGPNITIHYHRVDGNYEKWGIHLWKSPNMPLEGVEWPTPMVPTGKDAYGVYWTREAAEFKTRTRMVVNYIIHKGDIKEQGGKDMNFDGNTNKEAWIWENDSKIYFSLDEVKAGHPEYK
;
A
#
# COMPACT_ATOMS: atom_id res chain seq x y z
N MET A 1 -69.31 -29.77 -9.44
CA MET A 1 -69.05 -29.73 -7.98
C MET A 1 -67.84 -30.61 -7.70
N SER A 2 -66.75 -30.00 -7.25
CA SER A 2 -65.46 -30.62 -6.94
C SER A 2 -65.47 -31.23 -5.54
N LEU A 3 -64.88 -32.42 -5.32
CA LEU A 3 -64.40 -32.88 -4.01
C LEU A 3 -63.45 -34.09 -4.14
N ARG A 4 -62.20 -33.93 -3.64
CA ARG A 4 -61.38 -34.87 -2.81
C ARG A 4 -60.94 -36.23 -3.42
N SER A 5 -59.75 -36.80 -3.26
CA SER A 5 -58.52 -36.51 -2.50
C SER A 5 -57.40 -37.49 -2.95
N VAL A 6 -56.16 -36.98 -3.02
CA VAL A 6 -54.88 -37.53 -2.48
C VAL A 6 -54.57 -39.04 -2.55
N LEU A 7 -53.44 -39.42 -3.18
CA LEU A 7 -52.38 -40.22 -2.50
C LEU A 7 -51.02 -40.24 -3.24
N VAL A 8 -50.04 -39.61 -2.59
CA VAL A 8 -48.62 -39.99 -2.34
C VAL A 8 -47.79 -40.57 -3.50
N LYS A 9 -46.86 -39.74 -4.02
CA LYS A 9 -45.66 -40.20 -4.73
C LYS A 9 -44.50 -40.31 -3.73
N VAL A 10 -43.95 -41.51 -3.59
CA VAL A 10 -42.65 -41.75 -2.93
C VAL A 10 -41.56 -41.50 -3.95
N LEU A 11 -40.68 -40.53 -3.70
CA LEU A 11 -39.38 -40.46 -4.38
C LEU A 11 -38.30 -40.13 -3.32
N ALA A 12 -37.41 -41.08 -3.09
CA ALA A 12 -36.15 -40.84 -2.42
C ALA A 12 -35.21 -40.11 -3.39
N ALA A 13 -34.73 -38.94 -3.01
CA ALA A 13 -33.67 -38.23 -3.72
C ALA A 13 -32.42 -38.21 -2.84
N VAL A 14 -31.39 -38.93 -3.27
CA VAL A 14 -30.04 -38.82 -2.73
C VAL A 14 -29.41 -37.58 -3.37
N ALA A 15 -29.17 -36.54 -2.58
CA ALA A 15 -28.44 -35.36 -3.03
C ALA A 15 -26.94 -35.56 -2.77
N MET A 16 -26.14 -35.67 -3.83
CA MET A 16 -24.69 -35.49 -3.75
C MET A 16 -24.38 -34.00 -3.69
N ALA A 17 -23.74 -33.56 -2.61
CA ALA A 17 -23.19 -32.21 -2.50
C ALA A 17 -21.84 -32.16 -3.23
N PHE A 18 -21.78 -31.42 -4.35
CA PHE A 18 -20.51 -30.98 -4.93
C PHE A 18 -20.07 -29.71 -4.20
N ALA A 19 -18.98 -29.81 -3.42
CA ALA A 19 -18.30 -28.64 -2.88
C ALA A 19 -17.41 -28.03 -3.97
N THR A 20 -17.81 -26.88 -4.52
CA THR A 20 -16.94 -26.08 -5.38
C THR A 20 -15.93 -25.34 -4.50
N LEU A 21 -14.65 -25.66 -4.62
CA LEU A 21 -13.57 -24.83 -4.09
C LEU A 21 -13.36 -23.66 -5.06
N SER A 22 -13.79 -22.46 -4.67
CA SER A 22 -13.42 -21.23 -5.37
C SER A 22 -11.90 -21.03 -5.24
N PRO A 23 -11.20 -20.55 -6.28
CA PRO A 23 -9.81 -20.12 -6.11
C PRO A 23 -9.80 -18.95 -5.12
N ALA A 24 -8.92 -19.02 -4.12
CA ALA A 24 -8.65 -17.89 -3.26
C ALA A 24 -8.07 -16.77 -4.12
N GLN A 25 -8.87 -15.76 -4.43
CA GLN A 25 -8.39 -14.54 -5.02
C GLN A 25 -7.42 -13.93 -4.00
N ALA A 26 -6.16 -13.75 -4.36
CA ALA A 26 -5.20 -13.04 -3.51
C ALA A 26 -5.73 -11.60 -3.35
N GLN A 27 -6.45 -11.35 -2.26
CA GLN A 27 -6.83 -10.01 -1.87
C GLN A 27 -5.54 -9.28 -1.49
N ALA A 28 -5.24 -8.21 -2.22
CA ALA A 28 -4.36 -7.17 -1.70
C ALA A 28 -4.85 -6.79 -0.28
N PRO A 29 -3.94 -6.57 0.69
CA PRO A 29 -4.34 -6.27 2.06
C PRO A 29 -5.40 -5.16 2.09
N ALA A 30 -6.46 -5.37 2.87
CA ALA A 30 -7.44 -4.33 3.15
C ALA A 30 -6.71 -3.09 3.70
N ALA A 31 -7.06 -1.89 3.20
CA ALA A 31 -6.46 -0.62 3.60
C ALA A 31 -6.28 -0.54 5.13
N GLY A 32 -5.03 -0.64 5.58
CA GLY A 32 -4.70 -0.65 7.00
C GLY A 32 -4.80 0.74 7.64
N PRO A 33 -4.69 0.84 8.97
CA PRO A 33 -4.63 2.11 9.71
C PRO A 33 -3.38 2.96 9.38
N ASN A 34 -2.55 2.51 8.45
CA ASN A 34 -1.22 3.00 8.21
C ASN A 34 -1.06 3.66 6.84
N ILE A 35 -0.06 4.53 6.76
CA ILE A 35 0.55 4.96 5.52
C ILE A 35 1.83 4.15 5.32
N THR A 36 1.99 3.55 4.14
CA THR A 36 3.21 2.85 3.76
C THR A 36 3.81 3.48 2.49
N ILE A 37 5.11 3.76 2.52
CA ILE A 37 5.86 4.18 1.33
C ILE A 37 6.85 3.07 1.02
N HIS A 38 6.65 2.40 -0.12
CA HIS A 38 7.54 1.39 -0.67
C HIS A 38 8.55 2.05 -1.60
N TYR A 39 9.81 1.61 -1.56
CA TYR A 39 10.89 2.20 -2.36
C TYR A 39 11.77 1.11 -2.97
N HIS A 40 11.82 1.13 -4.29
CA HIS A 40 12.62 0.23 -5.09
C HIS A 40 13.88 0.93 -5.60
N ARG A 41 15.01 0.24 -5.45
CA ARG A 41 16.27 0.55 -6.15
C ARG A 41 16.69 -0.66 -6.97
N VAL A 42 17.06 -0.43 -8.22
CA VAL A 42 17.59 -1.41 -9.17
C VAL A 42 18.90 -2.02 -8.66
N ASP A 43 19.74 -1.22 -7.99
CA ASP A 43 20.98 -1.71 -7.37
C ASP A 43 20.76 -2.48 -6.06
N GLY A 44 19.53 -2.49 -5.52
CA GLY A 44 19.18 -3.12 -4.25
C GLY A 44 19.91 -2.56 -3.03
N ASN A 45 20.64 -1.44 -3.15
CA ASN A 45 21.47 -0.87 -2.10
C ASN A 45 20.73 0.25 -1.34
N TYR A 46 20.23 -0.11 -0.16
CA TYR A 46 19.50 0.80 0.72
C TYR A 46 20.37 1.38 1.85
N GLU A 47 21.70 1.16 1.81
CA GLU A 47 22.60 1.59 2.89
C GLU A 47 22.57 3.12 3.06
N LYS A 48 22.19 3.55 4.27
CA LYS A 48 22.03 4.95 4.70
C LYS A 48 20.88 5.71 4.02
N TRP A 49 20.05 5.03 3.24
CA TRP A 49 18.79 5.61 2.77
C TRP A 49 17.77 5.61 3.90
N GLY A 50 17.13 6.76 4.09
CA GLY A 50 16.03 6.94 5.02
C GLY A 50 14.97 7.86 4.43
N ILE A 51 13.90 8.09 5.18
CA ILE A 51 12.81 8.98 4.80
C ILE A 51 12.63 10.08 5.83
N HIS A 52 12.53 11.32 5.36
CA HIS A 52 12.05 12.45 6.13
C HIS A 52 10.56 12.61 5.88
N LEU A 53 9.75 12.73 6.94
CA LEU A 53 8.28 12.72 6.89
C LEU A 53 7.71 13.89 7.68
N TRP A 54 6.71 14.57 7.12
CA TRP A 54 6.03 15.67 7.79
C TRP A 54 4.56 15.80 7.39
N LYS A 55 3.76 16.35 8.30
CA LYS A 55 2.30 16.49 8.12
C LYS A 55 1.85 17.87 7.63
N SER A 56 2.68 18.89 7.81
CA SER A 56 2.51 20.23 7.23
C SER A 56 3.84 20.98 7.26
N PRO A 57 3.98 22.14 6.58
CA PRO A 57 5.17 22.96 6.70
C PRO A 57 5.56 23.18 8.16
N ASN A 58 6.85 22.99 8.47
CA ASN A 58 7.43 23.09 9.82
C ASN A 58 6.84 22.13 10.88
N MET A 59 6.22 21.02 10.48
CA MET A 59 5.71 19.99 11.40
C MET A 59 6.18 18.59 10.99
N PRO A 60 7.45 18.23 11.25
CA PRO A 60 7.94 16.86 11.07
C PRO A 60 7.17 15.87 11.94
N LEU A 61 7.19 14.60 11.55
CA LEU A 61 6.71 13.54 12.43
C LEU A 61 7.68 13.34 13.61
N GLU A 62 7.14 12.87 14.72
CA GLU A 62 7.94 12.62 15.92
C GLU A 62 9.07 11.63 15.65
N GLY A 63 10.28 12.01 16.04
CA GLY A 63 11.50 11.23 15.86
C GLY A 63 12.08 11.27 14.44
N VAL A 64 11.57 12.13 13.56
CA VAL A 64 12.03 12.25 12.17
C VAL A 64 12.64 13.63 11.93
N GLU A 65 13.97 13.68 11.82
CA GLU A 65 14.73 14.92 11.61
C GLU A 65 15.59 14.81 10.35
N TRP A 66 16.03 15.92 9.77
CA TRP A 66 16.90 15.88 8.59
C TRP A 66 18.19 15.07 8.79
N PRO A 67 19.02 15.31 9.83
CA PRO A 67 20.23 14.51 10.05
C PRO A 67 19.93 13.07 10.52
N THR A 68 18.70 12.80 10.95
CA THR A 68 18.27 11.51 11.51
C THR A 68 16.97 11.08 10.84
N PRO A 69 17.01 10.71 9.55
CA PRO A 69 15.81 10.27 8.87
C PRO A 69 15.29 8.97 9.47
N MET A 70 14.01 8.71 9.27
CA MET A 70 13.42 7.44 9.64
C MET A 70 14.06 6.33 8.78
N VAL A 71 14.62 5.32 9.44
CA VAL A 71 15.13 4.11 8.77
C VAL A 71 13.98 3.22 8.31
N PRO A 72 14.18 2.37 7.28
CA PRO A 72 13.14 1.45 6.84
C PRO A 72 12.57 0.60 7.97
N THR A 73 11.26 0.47 8.01
CA THR A 73 10.56 -0.39 8.99
C THR A 73 10.52 -1.85 8.55
N GLY A 74 10.85 -2.12 7.29
CA GLY A 74 11.01 -3.47 6.78
C GLY A 74 11.40 -3.51 5.31
N LYS A 75 11.35 -4.72 4.76
CA LYS A 75 11.70 -5.03 3.38
C LYS A 75 10.77 -6.12 2.85
N ASP A 76 10.34 -5.99 1.60
CA ASP A 76 9.55 -6.97 0.88
C ASP A 76 10.21 -7.30 -0.48
N ALA A 77 9.46 -7.95 -1.39
CA ALA A 77 9.95 -8.30 -2.72
C ALA A 77 10.13 -7.09 -3.64
N TYR A 78 9.49 -5.96 -3.34
CA TYR A 78 9.63 -4.72 -4.10
C TYR A 78 10.86 -3.95 -3.66
N GLY A 79 11.12 -3.85 -2.36
CA GLY A 79 12.26 -3.12 -1.84
C GLY A 79 12.12 -2.89 -0.35
N VAL A 80 12.64 -1.76 0.13
CA VAL A 80 12.40 -1.34 1.51
C VAL A 80 11.09 -0.57 1.62
N TYR A 81 10.53 -0.53 2.82
CA TYR A 81 9.35 0.29 3.08
C TYR A 81 9.42 0.98 4.44
N TRP A 82 8.67 2.07 4.54
CA TRP A 82 8.42 2.80 5.78
C TRP A 82 6.93 2.84 6.06
N THR A 83 6.55 2.47 7.28
CA THR A 83 5.15 2.45 7.72
C THR A 83 4.97 3.34 8.94
N ARG A 84 3.95 4.21 8.92
CA ARG A 84 3.52 5.05 10.05
C ARG A 84 2.01 5.04 10.17
N GLU A 85 1.52 5.34 11.37
CA GLU A 85 0.08 5.40 11.60
C GLU A 85 -0.50 6.58 10.82
N ALA A 86 -1.60 6.38 10.08
CA ALA A 86 -2.16 7.41 9.22
C ALA A 86 -2.57 8.66 10.02
N ALA A 87 -3.01 8.47 11.27
CA ALA A 87 -3.38 9.56 12.16
C ALA A 87 -2.25 10.59 12.40
N GLU A 88 -0.97 10.20 12.25
CA GLU A 88 0.18 11.07 12.44
C GLU A 88 0.28 12.16 11.36
N PHE A 89 -0.21 11.88 10.16
CA PHE A 89 -0.23 12.81 9.03
C PHE A 89 -1.49 13.69 9.01
N LYS A 90 -2.47 13.39 9.86
CA LYS A 90 -3.77 14.04 9.82
C LYS A 90 -3.72 15.42 10.47
N THR A 91 -4.16 16.44 9.72
CA THR A 91 -4.40 17.80 10.20
C THR A 91 -5.87 18.14 9.99
N ARG A 92 -6.66 18.08 11.07
CA ARG A 92 -8.13 18.26 11.03
C ARG A 92 -8.79 17.25 10.07
N THR A 93 -9.32 17.70 8.94
CA THR A 93 -9.96 16.86 7.92
C THR A 93 -9.01 16.45 6.79
N ARG A 94 -7.81 17.04 6.71
CA ARG A 94 -6.84 16.78 5.65
C ARG A 94 -5.77 15.81 6.15
N MET A 95 -5.27 14.96 5.26
CA MET A 95 -4.15 14.09 5.53
C MET A 95 -3.21 14.16 4.34
N VAL A 96 -2.21 15.03 4.44
CA VAL A 96 -1.18 15.16 3.40
C VAL A 96 0.06 14.45 3.92
N VAL A 97 0.51 13.45 3.17
CA VAL A 97 1.76 12.76 3.45
C VAL A 97 2.82 13.47 2.66
N ASN A 98 3.71 14.18 3.34
CA ASN A 98 4.84 14.82 2.70
C ASN A 98 6.12 14.06 3.06
N TYR A 99 7.00 13.88 2.08
CA TYR A 99 8.20 13.10 2.28
C TYR A 99 9.38 13.51 1.39
N ILE A 100 10.58 13.17 1.85
CA ILE A 100 11.83 13.16 1.07
C ILE A 100 12.54 11.85 1.39
N ILE A 101 12.85 11.04 0.39
CA ILE A 101 13.78 9.92 0.54
C ILE A 101 15.19 10.45 0.31
N HIS A 102 16.13 10.19 1.22
CA HIS A 102 17.48 10.72 1.11
C HIS A 102 18.55 9.86 1.80
N LYS A 103 19.80 10.09 1.39
CA LYS A 103 21.03 9.54 1.95
C LYS A 103 21.99 10.70 2.25
N GLY A 104 22.07 11.11 3.51
CA GLY A 104 22.70 12.39 3.85
C GLY A 104 22.01 13.52 3.08
N ASP A 105 22.79 14.35 2.38
CA ASP A 105 22.25 15.44 1.54
C ASP A 105 21.84 15.00 0.12
N ILE A 106 22.07 13.73 -0.24
CA ILE A 106 21.63 13.19 -1.53
C ILE A 106 20.14 12.90 -1.43
N LYS A 107 19.32 13.72 -2.08
CA LYS A 107 17.87 13.53 -2.19
C LYS A 107 17.51 12.66 -3.39
N GLU A 108 16.46 11.87 -3.22
CA GLU A 108 15.83 11.09 -4.29
C GLU A 108 14.88 11.98 -5.14
N GLN A 109 14.34 11.40 -6.22
CA GLN A 109 13.27 11.99 -7.06
C GLN A 109 13.63 13.38 -7.60
N GLY A 110 14.90 13.56 -7.96
CA GLY A 110 15.44 14.81 -8.49
C GLY A 110 15.52 15.95 -7.48
N GLY A 111 15.56 15.64 -6.17
CA GLY A 111 15.72 16.63 -5.11
C GLY A 111 14.44 17.36 -4.69
N LYS A 112 13.28 16.88 -5.18
CA LYS A 112 11.97 17.49 -4.92
C LYS A 112 11.41 17.04 -3.58
N ASP A 113 10.65 17.93 -2.97
CA ASP A 113 9.81 17.60 -1.83
C ASP A 113 8.50 17.00 -2.37
N MET A 114 8.22 15.76 -1.97
CA MET A 114 7.13 14.98 -2.55
C MET A 114 5.95 14.92 -1.60
N ASN A 115 4.74 14.77 -2.15
CA ASN A 115 3.54 14.58 -1.34
C ASN A 115 2.44 13.83 -2.08
N PHE A 116 1.53 13.24 -1.31
CA PHE A 116 0.28 12.69 -1.81
C PHE A 116 -0.85 12.84 -0.77
N ASP A 117 -2.09 12.72 -1.25
CA ASP A 117 -3.26 12.73 -0.37
C ASP A 117 -3.42 11.38 0.32
N GLY A 118 -3.08 11.35 1.60
CA GLY A 118 -3.23 10.18 2.46
C GLY A 118 -4.70 9.81 2.66
N ASN A 119 -5.66 10.73 2.54
CA ASN A 119 -7.08 10.36 2.65
C ASN A 119 -7.48 9.39 1.53
N THR A 120 -6.93 9.60 0.34
CA THR A 120 -7.20 8.82 -0.86
C THR A 120 -6.33 7.57 -0.94
N ASN A 121 -5.01 7.71 -0.76
CA ASN A 121 -4.05 6.62 -0.91
C ASN A 121 -3.38 6.30 0.41
N LYS A 122 -3.34 5.01 0.78
CA LYS A 122 -2.62 4.53 1.97
C LYS A 122 -1.25 3.97 1.68
N GLU A 123 -0.98 3.70 0.41
CA GLU A 123 0.31 3.22 -0.05
C GLU A 123 0.82 4.10 -1.16
N ALA A 124 2.13 4.31 -1.20
CA ALA A 124 2.84 4.91 -2.31
C ALA A 124 4.02 4.01 -2.68
N TRP A 125 4.23 3.82 -3.97
CA TRP A 125 5.23 2.94 -4.53
C TRP A 125 6.19 3.79 -5.36
N ILE A 126 7.43 3.89 -4.89
CA ILE A 126 8.43 4.81 -5.42
C ILE A 126 9.51 3.99 -6.13
N TRP A 127 9.85 4.43 -7.34
CA TRP A 127 10.98 3.92 -8.10
C TRP A 127 12.14 4.89 -7.99
N GLU A 128 13.37 4.40 -7.86
CA GLU A 128 14.54 5.27 -7.77
C GLU A 128 14.64 6.25 -8.93
N ASN A 129 14.96 7.50 -8.62
CA ASN A 129 15.09 8.61 -9.55
C ASN A 129 13.85 8.92 -10.41
N ASP A 130 12.69 8.29 -10.15
CA ASP A 130 11.41 8.67 -10.75
C ASP A 130 10.65 9.64 -9.85
N SER A 131 10.24 10.78 -10.39
CA SER A 131 9.40 11.75 -9.68
C SER A 131 7.91 11.40 -9.72
N LYS A 132 7.52 10.38 -10.48
CA LYS A 132 6.16 9.85 -10.44
C LYS A 132 5.95 9.04 -9.17
N ILE A 133 4.82 9.29 -8.51
CA ILE A 133 4.32 8.47 -7.42
C ILE A 133 3.32 7.47 -8.02
N TYR A 134 3.54 6.19 -7.76
CA TYR A 134 2.61 5.13 -8.09
C TYR A 134 1.81 4.75 -6.84
N PHE A 135 0.57 4.32 -6.99
CA PHE A 135 -0.31 3.95 -5.86
C PHE A 135 -0.63 2.45 -5.83
N SER A 136 -0.02 1.66 -6.73
CA SER A 136 0.00 0.21 -6.65
C SER A 136 1.22 -0.39 -7.37
N LEU A 137 1.55 -1.64 -7.04
CA LEU A 137 2.58 -2.40 -7.75
C LEU A 137 2.29 -2.58 -9.24
N ASP A 138 1.01 -2.71 -9.62
CA ASP A 138 0.62 -2.85 -11.03
C ASP A 138 0.87 -1.57 -11.82
N GLU A 139 0.63 -0.41 -11.21
CA GLU A 139 0.99 0.87 -11.83
C GLU A 139 2.51 1.02 -11.99
N VAL A 140 3.30 0.53 -11.02
CA VAL A 140 4.77 0.50 -11.17
C VAL A 140 5.16 -0.40 -12.34
N LYS A 141 4.65 -1.63 -12.42
CA LYS A 141 4.95 -2.55 -13.54
C LYS A 141 4.58 -1.97 -14.90
N ALA A 142 3.50 -1.17 -14.96
CA ALA A 142 3.10 -0.48 -16.17
C ALA A 142 4.04 0.69 -16.52
N GLY A 143 4.60 1.38 -15.52
CA GLY A 143 5.55 2.49 -15.71
C GLY A 143 7.02 2.05 -15.90
N HIS A 144 7.38 0.92 -15.32
CA HIS A 144 8.71 0.31 -15.27
C HIS A 144 8.62 -1.15 -15.73
N PRO A 145 8.45 -1.42 -17.04
CA PRO A 145 8.38 -2.79 -17.56
C PRO A 145 9.67 -3.60 -17.35
N GLU A 146 10.77 -2.93 -17.00
CA GLU A 146 12.03 -3.55 -16.56
C GLU A 146 11.93 -4.20 -15.16
N TYR A 147 10.93 -3.82 -14.36
CA TYR A 147 10.64 -4.44 -13.08
C TYR A 147 10.00 -5.82 -13.30
N LYS A 148 10.75 -6.88 -12.96
CA LYS A 148 10.39 -8.28 -13.19
C LYS A 148 9.78 -8.94 -11.96
#